data_AF-A0A8T4XH08-F1
#
_entry.id   AF-A0A8T4XH08-F1
#
_cell.length_a   1.000
_cell.length_b   1.000
_cell.length_c   1.000
_cell.angle_alpha   90.00
_cell.angle_beta   90.00
_cell.angle_gamma   90.00
#
_symmetry.space_group_name_H-M   'P 1'
#
loop_
_entity.id
_entity.type
_entity.pdbx_description
1 polymer ?
#
loop_
_entity_poly.entity_id
_entity_poly.type
_entity_poly.pdbx_seq_one_letter_code
_entity_poly.pdbx_strand_id
1 'polypeptide(L)'
;MRRQAIWYPTIFPDKCDGCAGFDTPRCLSFCPHKVYGILNDKVVVINPQNCIYGCIACERVCPRKAIAFPMRTADRQVTRKDKGLLKRVKCKECGKVFCTNEETDLCFDCRKSLNLK
;
A
#
# COMPACT_ATOMS: atom_id res chain seq x y z
N MET A 1 -25.23 18.15 12.54
CA MET A 1 -24.06 18.67 11.81
C MET A 1 -23.05 17.53 11.62
N ARG A 2 -22.79 17.07 10.38
CA ARG A 2 -21.74 16.08 10.13
C ARG A 2 -20.39 16.79 10.29
N ARG A 3 -19.59 16.42 11.30
CA ARG A 3 -18.17 16.80 11.34
C ARG A 3 -17.52 16.24 10.09
N GLN A 4 -17.23 17.10 9.11
CA GLN A 4 -16.42 16.69 7.97
C GLN A 4 -15.07 16.28 8.54
N ALA A 5 -14.64 15.05 8.26
CA ALA A 5 -13.33 14.59 8.69
C ALA A 5 -12.29 15.49 8.04
N ILE A 6 -11.47 16.12 8.87
CA ILE A 6 -10.34 16.94 8.43
C ILE A 6 -9.42 16.03 7.60
N TRP A 7 -9.28 16.31 6.31
CA TRP A 7 -8.48 15.50 5.40
C TRP A 7 -7.34 16.32 4.80
N TYR A 8 -6.13 16.07 5.29
CA TYR A 8 -4.89 16.58 4.72
C TYR A 8 -3.71 15.75 5.23
N PRO A 9 -2.57 15.75 4.52
CA PRO A 9 -1.36 15.07 4.97
C PRO A 9 -0.78 15.73 6.22
N THR A 10 -0.25 14.93 7.13
CA THR A 10 0.64 15.40 8.22
C THR A 10 2.07 14.97 7.88
N ILE A 11 3.03 15.89 8.02
CA ILE A 11 4.45 15.63 7.77
C ILE A 11 5.16 15.46 9.11
N PHE A 12 5.90 14.36 9.26
CA PHE A 12 6.75 14.10 10.41
C PHE A 12 8.15 14.69 10.19
N PRO A 13 8.53 15.75 10.93
CA PRO A 13 9.79 16.46 10.72
C PRO A 13 11.04 15.63 11.04
N ASP A 14 10.90 14.60 11.88
CA ASP A 14 11.98 13.69 12.27
C ASP A 14 12.36 12.72 11.14
N LYS A 15 11.40 12.43 10.26
CA LYS A 15 11.59 11.52 9.11
C LYS A 15 11.88 12.28 7.83
N CYS A 16 11.41 13.52 7.72
CA CYS A 16 11.59 14.36 6.56
C CYS A 16 13.03 14.92 6.52
N ASP A 17 13.79 14.48 5.53
CA ASP A 17 15.13 14.94 5.20
C ASP A 17 15.14 16.01 4.11
N GLY A 18 13.98 16.61 3.81
CA GLY A 18 13.85 17.59 2.73
C GLY A 18 14.03 17.02 1.32
N CYS A 19 14.13 15.69 1.17
CA CYS A 19 14.61 15.06 -0.06
C CYS A 19 16.02 15.53 -0.46
N ALA A 20 16.90 15.76 0.52
CA ALA A 20 18.32 16.05 0.29
C ALA A 20 18.95 14.97 -0.62
N GLY A 21 19.27 15.35 -1.86
CA GLY A 21 19.73 14.43 -2.90
C GLY A 21 18.83 14.32 -4.13
N PHE A 22 17.68 15.01 -4.17
CA PHE A 22 16.85 15.16 -5.36
C PHE A 22 16.68 16.63 -5.70
N ASP A 23 16.63 16.97 -7.00
CA ASP A 23 16.46 18.36 -7.47
C ASP A 23 15.18 19.00 -6.93
N THR A 24 14.13 18.19 -6.74
CA THR A 24 12.86 18.63 -6.17
C THR A 24 12.29 17.59 -5.19
N PRO A 25 11.65 18.03 -4.09
CA PRO A 25 10.93 17.11 -3.22
C PRO A 25 9.83 16.37 -3.99
N ARG A 26 9.86 15.04 -3.97
CA ARG A 26 8.94 14.23 -4.79
C ARG A 26 7.47 14.48 -4.45
N CYS A 27 7.15 14.73 -3.18
CA CYS A 27 5.79 15.07 -2.75
C CYS A 27 5.29 16.40 -3.33
N LEU A 28 6.19 17.36 -3.57
CA LEU A 28 5.88 18.65 -4.16
C LEU A 28 5.72 18.54 -5.68
N SER A 29 6.63 17.83 -6.36
CA SER A 29 6.52 17.55 -7.79
C SER A 29 5.28 16.70 -8.13
N PHE A 30 4.93 15.75 -7.26
CA PHE A 30 3.81 14.84 -7.48
C PHE A 30 2.43 15.49 -7.25
N CYS A 31 2.31 16.48 -6.37
CA CYS A 31 1.01 17.05 -5.99
C CYS A 31 0.68 18.30 -6.83
N PRO A 32 -0.23 18.22 -7.83
CA PRO A 32 -0.58 19.38 -8.64
C PRO A 32 -1.39 20.44 -7.88
N HIS A 33 -1.93 20.10 -6.71
CA HIS A 33 -2.83 20.96 -5.93
C HIS A 33 -2.11 21.94 -5.00
N LYS A 34 -0.78 22.04 -5.08
CA LYS A 34 0.03 22.99 -4.29
C LYS A 34 -0.25 22.91 -2.77
N VAL A 35 -0.47 21.69 -2.27
CA VAL A 35 -0.71 21.41 -0.85
C VAL A 35 0.56 21.67 -0.03
N TYR A 36 1.72 21.43 -0.63
CA TYR A 36 3.03 21.52 0.00
C TYR A 36 3.80 22.78 -0.39
N GLY A 37 4.64 23.25 0.52
CA GLY A 37 5.66 24.27 0.32
C GLY A 37 6.98 23.85 0.96
N ILE A 38 8.02 24.69 0.83
CA ILE A 38 9.34 24.45 1.41
C ILE A 38 9.60 25.54 2.45
N LEU A 39 10.02 25.15 3.65
CA LEU A 39 10.44 26.02 4.74
C LEU A 39 11.67 25.40 5.42
N ASN A 40 12.77 26.16 5.52
CA ASN A 40 14.03 25.69 6.12
C ASN A 40 14.49 24.34 5.55
N ASP A 41 14.50 24.23 4.22
CA ASP A 41 14.85 23.01 3.46
C ASP A 41 13.97 21.78 3.74
N LYS A 42 12.88 21.93 4.49
CA LYS A 42 11.91 20.87 4.77
C LYS A 42 10.57 21.16 4.10
N VAL A 43 9.88 20.09 3.76
CA VAL A 43 8.53 20.19 3.19
C VAL A 43 7.53 20.45 4.31
N VAL A 44 6.67 21.44 4.10
CA VAL A 44 5.58 21.81 5.02
C VAL A 44 4.24 21.85 4.28
N VAL A 45 3.14 21.64 4.99
CA VAL A 45 1.79 21.74 4.41
C VAL A 45 1.32 23.18 4.52
N ILE A 46 1.16 23.85 3.37
CA ILE A 46 0.77 25.27 3.30
C ILE A 46 -0.71 25.44 2.97
N ASN A 47 -1.27 24.54 2.15
CA ASN A 47 -2.66 24.63 1.68
C ASN A 47 -3.39 23.30 1.96
N PRO A 48 -3.70 23.00 3.24
CA PRO A 48 -4.37 21.76 3.61
C PRO A 48 -5.74 21.60 2.93
N GLN A 49 -6.47 22.71 2.71
CA GLN A 49 -7.76 22.71 2.02
C GLN A 49 -7.72 22.25 0.56
N ASN A 50 -6.56 22.32 -0.09
CA ASN A 50 -6.42 21.88 -1.48
C ASN A 50 -6.25 20.36 -1.60
N CYS A 51 -6.15 19.64 -0.47
CA CYS A 51 -5.97 18.21 -0.49
C CYS A 51 -7.27 17.49 -0.87
N ILE A 52 -7.24 16.69 -1.94
CA ILE A 52 -8.39 15.89 -2.37
C ILE A 52 -8.66 14.77 -1.37
N TYR A 53 -9.89 14.72 -0.85
CA TYR A 53 -10.37 13.66 0.03
C TYR A 53 -10.12 12.26 -0.55
N GLY A 54 -9.47 11.39 0.22
CA GLY A 54 -9.14 10.02 -0.17
C GLY A 54 -7.85 9.85 -0.99
N CYS A 55 -7.24 10.92 -1.50
CA CYS A 55 -5.95 10.86 -2.19
C CYS A 55 -4.81 10.63 -1.19
N ILE A 56 -4.06 9.54 -1.37
CA ILE A 56 -2.92 9.15 -0.51
C ILE A 56 -1.63 8.94 -1.31
N ALA A 57 -1.59 9.44 -2.54
CA ALA A 57 -0.51 9.08 -3.47
C ALA A 57 0.84 9.72 -3.07
N CYS A 58 0.84 10.92 -2.50
CA CYS A 58 2.04 11.55 -1.97
C CYS A 58 2.66 10.79 -0.77
N GLU A 59 1.86 10.10 0.05
CA GLU A 59 2.37 9.21 1.11
C GLU A 59 3.19 8.06 0.53
N ARG A 60 2.72 7.45 -0.57
CA ARG A 60 3.40 6.32 -1.23
C ARG A 60 4.68 6.72 -1.97
N VAL A 61 4.72 7.94 -2.49
CA VAL A 61 5.86 8.47 -3.26
C VAL A 61 7.01 8.91 -2.35
N CYS A 62 6.74 9.21 -1.07
CA CYS A 62 7.76 9.64 -0.13
C CYS A 62 8.70 8.47 0.25
N PRO A 63 10.00 8.50 -0.12
CA PRO A 63 10.93 7.40 0.17
C PRO A 63 11.17 7.22 1.68
N ARG A 64 11.10 8.30 2.45
CA ARG A 64 11.29 8.30 3.91
C ARG A 64 10.03 7.96 4.70
N LYS A 65 8.88 7.80 4.03
CA LYS A 65 7.57 7.58 4.67
C LYS A 65 7.29 8.63 5.76
N ALA A 66 7.60 9.89 5.46
CA ALA A 66 7.46 11.03 6.38
C ALA A 66 6.05 11.65 6.36
N ILE A 67 5.15 11.17 5.50
CA ILE A 67 3.81 11.72 5.30
C ILE A 67 2.80 10.69 5.79
N ALA A 68 1.79 11.10 6.56
CA ALA A 68 0.66 10.25 6.92
C ALA A 68 -0.67 10.97 6.70
N PHE A 69 -1.72 10.19 6.49
CA PHE A 69 -3.09 10.67 6.35
C PHE A 69 -3.98 10.19 7.51
N PRO A 70 -5.06 10.92 7.83
CA PRO A 70 -6.11 10.42 8.70
C PRO A 70 -6.66 9.09 8.19
N MET A 71 -7.04 8.19 9.09
CA MET A 71 -7.70 6.94 8.69
C MET A 71 -8.96 7.27 7.88
N ARG A 72 -9.05 6.72 6.66
CA ARG A 72 -10.32 6.69 5.95
C ARG A 72 -11.28 5.88 6.80
N THR A 73 -12.41 6.47 7.17
CA THR A 73 -13.47 5.79 7.95
C THR A 73 -14.07 4.57 7.24
N ALA A 74 -13.69 4.31 5.98
CA ALA A 74 -13.91 3.02 5.35
C ALA A 74 -12.70 2.13 5.64
N ASP A 75 -12.73 1.45 6.79
CA ASP A 75 -12.04 0.19 6.98
C ASP A 75 -12.35 -0.69 5.79
N ARG A 76 -11.38 -0.83 4.88
CA ARG A 76 -11.47 -1.89 3.88
C ARG A 76 -11.22 -3.17 4.66
N GLN A 77 -12.29 -3.74 5.20
CA GLN A 77 -12.30 -5.15 5.56
C GLN A 77 -11.90 -5.89 4.29
N VAL A 78 -10.62 -6.26 4.19
CA VAL A 78 -10.14 -7.18 3.18
C VAL A 78 -10.75 -8.52 3.57
N THR A 79 -12.05 -8.66 3.29
CA THR A 79 -12.63 -9.97 3.13
C THR A 79 -11.91 -10.52 1.91
N ARG A 80 -10.93 -11.39 2.14
CA ARG A 80 -10.43 -12.28 1.09
C ARG A 80 -11.62 -13.16 0.75
N LYS A 81 -12.55 -12.63 -0.05
CA LYS A 81 -13.61 -13.44 -0.63
C LYS A 81 -12.87 -14.47 -1.48
N ASP A 82 -12.92 -15.72 -1.06
CA ASP A 82 -12.44 -16.82 -1.86
C ASP A 82 -13.12 -16.69 -3.23
N LYS A 83 -12.36 -16.36 -4.26
CA LYS A 83 -12.89 -16.14 -5.62
C LYS A 83 -13.42 -17.45 -6.26
N GLY A 84 -13.43 -18.56 -5.52
CA GLY A 84 -13.80 -19.89 -6.00
C GLY A 84 -12.86 -20.48 -7.05
N LEU A 85 -11.76 -19.79 -7.39
CA LEU A 85 -10.85 -20.19 -8.48
C LEU A 85 -9.90 -21.32 -8.09
N LEU A 86 -9.70 -21.56 -6.79
CA LEU A 86 -8.77 -22.56 -6.29
C LEU A 86 -9.54 -23.54 -5.40
N LYS A 87 -9.40 -24.83 -5.68
CA LYS A 87 -9.86 -25.90 -4.79
C LYS A 87 -8.78 -26.23 -3.79
N ARG A 88 -9.19 -26.47 -2.55
CA ARG A 88 -8.32 -26.96 -1.48
C ARG A 88 -8.31 -28.49 -1.52
N VAL A 89 -7.17 -29.09 -1.84
CA VAL A 89 -6.99 -30.53 -2.04
C VAL A 89 -5.93 -31.04 -1.08
N LYS A 90 -6.06 -32.30 -0.63
CA LYS A 90 -5.04 -32.98 0.18
C LYS A 90 -4.19 -33.87 -0.73
N CYS A 91 -2.88 -33.68 -0.71
CA CYS A 91 -1.96 -34.50 -1.48
C CYS A 91 -2.05 -35.98 -1.05
N LYS A 92 -2.18 -36.89 -2.01
CA LYS A 92 -2.24 -38.34 -1.76
C LYS A 92 -0.93 -38.90 -1.17
N GLU A 93 0.22 -38.39 -1.63
CA GLU A 93 1.54 -38.86 -1.20
C GLU A 93 1.98 -38.32 0.17
N CYS A 94 2.12 -36.99 0.31
CA CYS A 94 2.65 -36.39 1.55
C CYS A 94 1.58 -35.91 2.54
N GLY A 95 0.29 -36.02 2.20
CA GLY A 95 -0.81 -35.55 3.05
C GLY A 95 -0.93 -34.01 3.19
N LYS A 96 -0.05 -33.24 2.54
CA LYS A 96 -0.06 -31.77 2.55
C LYS A 96 -1.34 -31.23 1.93
N VAL A 97 -1.98 -30.29 2.61
CA VAL A 97 -3.14 -29.55 2.06
C VAL A 97 -2.64 -28.37 1.24
N PHE A 98 -3.09 -28.26 0.00
CA PHE A 98 -2.69 -27.18 -0.92
C PHE A 98 -3.89 -26.68 -1.73
N CYS A 99 -3.76 -25.47 -2.27
CA CYS A 99 -4.76 -24.87 -3.15
C CYS A 99 -4.26 -24.97 -4.60
N THR A 100 -5.10 -25.48 -5.50
CA THR A 100 -4.78 -25.61 -6.93
C THR A 100 -5.99 -25.28 -7.78
N ASN A 101 -5.77 -24.78 -9.00
CA ASN A 101 -6.78 -24.70 -10.06
C ASN A 101 -6.76 -25.94 -10.98
N GLU A 102 -5.77 -26.83 -10.86
CA GLU A 102 -5.64 -28.05 -11.66
C GLU A 102 -6.39 -29.24 -11.05
N GLU A 103 -6.89 -30.15 -11.88
CA GLU A 103 -7.41 -31.47 -11.48
C GLU A 103 -6.28 -32.42 -11.11
N THR A 104 -5.70 -32.20 -9.93
CA THR A 104 -4.63 -33.02 -9.37
C THR A 104 -4.77 -33.25 -7.88
N ASP A 105 -4.43 -34.47 -7.46
CA ASP A 105 -4.37 -34.91 -6.07
C ASP A 105 -2.92 -34.99 -5.57
N LEU A 106 -1.96 -34.46 -6.32
CA LEU A 106 -0.54 -34.43 -5.96
C LEU A 106 -0.08 -32.98 -5.81
N CYS A 107 0.61 -32.67 -4.72
CA CYS A 107 1.23 -31.35 -4.56
C CYS A 107 2.37 -31.18 -5.57
N PHE A 108 2.77 -29.93 -5.82
CA PHE A 108 3.85 -29.59 -6.74
C PHE A 108 5.14 -30.37 -6.47
N ASP A 109 5.51 -30.49 -5.19
CA ASP A 109 6.73 -31.18 -4.75
C ASP A 109 6.67 -32.67 -5.10
N CYS A 110 5.57 -33.35 -4.76
CA CYS A 110 5.38 -34.78 -5.06
C CYS A 110 5.28 -35.06 -6.57
N ARG A 111 4.62 -34.18 -7.34
CA ARG A 111 4.56 -34.29 -8.81
C ARG A 111 5.96 -34.18 -9.43
N LYS A 112 6.80 -33.26 -8.94
CA LYS A 112 8.18 -33.10 -9.42
C LYS A 112 9.05 -34.31 -9.09
N SER A 113 8.92 -34.88 -7.89
CA SER A 113 9.68 -36.07 -7.47
C SER A 113 9.41 -37.32 -8.31
N LEU A 114 8.22 -37.45 -8.91
CA LEU A 114 7.88 -38.56 -9.81
C LEU A 114 8.48 -38.43 -11.21
N ASN A 115 8.74 -37.19 -11.67
CA ASN A 115 9.30 -36.93 -13.01
C ASN A 115 10.84 -36.95 -13.05
N LEU A 116 11.48 -37.21 -11.91
CA LEU A 116 12.94 -37.31 -11.76
C LEU A 116 13.40 -38.77 -11.52
N LYS A 117 12.50 -39.74 -11.74
CA LYS A 117 12.79 -41.18 -11.74
C LYS A 117 12.72 -41.75 -13.13
#